data_AF-A0A832C8Q2-F1
#
_entry.id   AF-A0A832C8Q2-F1
#
_cell.length_a   1.000
_cell.length_b   1.000
_cell.length_c   1.000
_cell.angle_alpha   90.00
_cell.angle_beta   90.00
_cell.angle_gamma   90.00
#
_symmetry.space_group_name_H-M   'P 1'
#
loop_
_entity.id
_entity.type
_entity.pdbx_description
1 polymer ?
#
loop_
_entity_poly.entity_id
_entity_poly.type
_entity_poly.pdbx_seq_one_letter_code
_entity_poly.pdbx_strand_id
1 'polypeptide(L)'
;MKKFIFTILALLIILSFPIDYGLAWGPATHTYIVRKLDKRPGLVNAQKMYGSIAPDIFSYIYRVPDRKFLNQQMHHEFMGVLTAAAATDQKNLKAFALGFISHNDVWGADYLARNEQGYVNLKADQLIYKVLKGNPEQFSEELKGTLRALIALDYQEARDLGCIAVEYGVDLLVRRYSDPEIGARLILATTLRDPEIPHLLASVYGYKEEAAKTIIEAEVEFKKIMADYGKDLLMDERSAIEAVAEQIAEIAPKALCIDLPEKDKLIRIGIELISGAMNVCRTDYSQSISATVEAIRKNIEKADADLNLPDNFE
;
A
#
# COMPACT_ATOMS: atom_id res chain seq x y z
N MET A 1 16.30 -14.33 -30.09
CA MET A 1 15.22 -13.44 -30.57
C MET A 1 13.82 -14.02 -30.38
N LYS A 2 13.48 -15.22 -30.88
CA LYS A 2 12.10 -15.75 -30.76
C LYS A 2 11.58 -15.90 -29.32
N LYS A 3 12.41 -16.35 -28.37
CA LYS A 3 12.02 -16.43 -26.94
C LYS A 3 11.77 -15.05 -26.31
N PHE A 4 12.56 -14.04 -26.69
CA PHE A 4 12.40 -12.66 -26.22
C PHE A 4 11.12 -12.02 -26.76
N ILE A 5 10.77 -12.31 -28.03
CA ILE A 5 9.51 -11.87 -28.63
C ILE A 5 8.32 -12.55 -27.94
N PHE A 6 8.39 -13.84 -27.59
CA PHE A 6 7.33 -14.51 -26.83
C PHE A 6 7.20 -13.99 -25.40
N THR A 7 8.30 -13.67 -24.70
CA THR A 7 8.23 -13.03 -23.39
C THR A 7 7.63 -11.63 -23.47
N ILE A 8 7.97 -10.86 -24.50
CA ILE A 8 7.36 -9.55 -24.74
C ILE A 8 5.89 -9.71 -25.11
N LEU A 9 5.51 -10.63 -26.02
CA LEU A 9 4.12 -10.85 -26.43
C LEU A 9 3.25 -11.39 -25.30
N ALA A 10 3.81 -12.23 -24.44
CA ALA A 10 3.22 -12.61 -23.18
C ALA A 10 3.00 -11.32 -22.37
N LEU A 11 4.05 -10.55 -22.03
CA LEU A 11 3.91 -9.26 -21.34
C LEU A 11 2.87 -8.30 -22.00
N LEU A 12 2.75 -8.26 -23.34
CA LEU A 12 1.78 -7.42 -24.07
C LEU A 12 0.31 -7.84 -23.83
N ILE A 13 0.02 -9.15 -23.73
CA ILE A 13 -1.33 -9.68 -23.49
C ILE A 13 -1.68 -9.66 -21.99
N ILE A 14 -0.64 -9.69 -21.16
CA ILE A 14 -0.63 -9.72 -19.69
C ILE A 14 -1.06 -8.39 -19.06
N LEU A 15 -0.79 -7.27 -19.74
CA LEU A 15 -0.96 -5.91 -19.23
C LEU A 15 -2.15 -5.18 -19.85
N SER A 16 -3.07 -5.93 -20.49
CA SER A 16 -4.36 -5.38 -20.94
C SER A 16 -5.40 -5.32 -19.81
N PHE A 17 -5.02 -5.73 -18.59
CA PHE A 17 -5.86 -5.64 -17.41
C PHE A 17 -5.48 -4.37 -16.65
N PRO A 18 -6.38 -3.38 -16.52
CA PRO A 18 -6.08 -2.18 -15.76
C PRO A 18 -5.82 -2.58 -14.31
N ILE A 19 -4.57 -2.38 -13.87
CA ILE A 19 -4.17 -2.45 -12.47
C ILE A 19 -4.66 -1.15 -11.82
N ASP A 20 -5.97 -1.04 -11.61
CA ASP A 20 -6.58 0.11 -10.91
C ASP A 20 -6.19 0.19 -9.42
N TYR A 21 -5.25 -0.63 -8.95
CA TYR A 21 -4.90 -0.84 -7.54
C TYR A 21 -3.52 -0.32 -7.20
N GLY A 22 -3.18 0.87 -7.68
CA GLY A 22 -2.00 1.55 -7.16
C GLY A 22 -2.25 1.86 -5.68
N LEU A 23 -1.61 1.08 -4.82
CA LEU A 23 -1.24 1.53 -3.48
C LEU A 23 -0.63 2.94 -3.61
N ALA A 24 -0.78 3.82 -2.62
CA ALA A 24 -0.26 5.19 -2.72
C ALA A 24 0.82 5.48 -1.68
N TRP A 25 0.66 4.97 -0.46
CA TRP A 25 1.77 4.78 0.46
C TRP A 25 1.86 3.29 0.82
N GLY A 26 3.09 2.81 1.07
CA GLY A 26 3.25 1.44 1.55
C GLY A 26 2.73 1.26 2.97
N PRO A 27 2.49 0.00 3.42
CA PRO A 27 1.95 -0.28 4.75
C PRO A 27 2.78 0.31 5.90
N ALA A 28 4.11 0.36 5.77
CA ALA A 28 4.97 0.92 6.81
C ALA A 28 4.82 2.45 6.88
N THR A 29 4.68 3.10 5.73
CA THR A 29 4.47 4.54 5.63
C THR A 29 3.11 4.96 6.19
N HIS A 30 2.02 4.24 5.89
CA HIS A 30 0.71 4.47 6.53
C HIS A 30 0.78 4.35 8.05
N THR A 31 1.40 3.26 8.53
CA THR A 31 1.61 3.02 9.95
C THR A 31 2.36 4.19 10.60
N TYR A 32 3.41 4.69 9.92
CA TYR A 32 4.19 5.83 10.39
C TYR A 32 3.40 7.14 10.39
N ILE A 33 2.62 7.41 9.33
CA ILE A 33 1.74 8.60 9.23
C ILE A 33 0.79 8.64 10.42
N VAL A 34 0.08 7.55 10.69
CA VAL A 34 -0.91 7.51 11.78
C VAL A 34 -0.26 7.59 13.16
N ARG A 35 0.92 7.02 13.34
CA ARG A 35 1.72 7.24 14.56
C ARG A 35 2.10 8.71 14.78
N LYS A 36 2.26 9.50 13.71
CA LYS A 36 2.51 10.95 13.82
C LYS A 36 1.25 11.76 14.08
N LEU A 37 0.09 11.25 13.67
CA LEU A 37 -1.21 11.82 14.04
C LEU A 37 -1.50 11.64 15.53
N ASP A 38 -1.20 10.45 16.08
CA ASP A 38 -1.41 10.15 17.50
C ASP A 38 -0.15 9.57 18.17
N LYS A 39 0.43 10.35 19.09
CA LYS A 39 1.66 10.00 19.79
C LYS A 39 1.42 9.08 21.00
N ARG A 40 0.16 8.78 21.36
CA ARG A 40 -0.14 7.95 22.52
C ARG A 40 0.36 6.51 22.29
N PRO A 41 1.06 5.89 23.24
CA PRO A 41 1.47 4.49 23.13
C PRO A 41 0.31 3.53 23.46
N GLY A 42 0.50 2.25 23.15
CA GLY A 42 -0.37 1.17 23.64
C GLY A 42 -1.42 0.67 22.64
N LEU A 43 -2.39 -0.07 23.17
CA LEU A 43 -3.36 -0.84 22.38
C LEU A 43 -4.20 0.03 21.43
N VAL A 44 -4.63 1.21 21.88
CA VAL A 44 -5.44 2.15 21.08
C VAL A 44 -4.68 2.57 19.81
N ASN A 45 -3.40 2.90 19.93
CA ASN A 45 -2.58 3.27 18.78
C ASN A 45 -2.31 2.08 17.86
N ALA A 46 -2.17 0.87 18.41
CA ALA A 46 -2.08 -0.35 17.61
C ALA A 46 -3.31 -0.56 16.70
N GLN A 47 -4.51 -0.24 17.19
CA GLN A 47 -5.73 -0.27 16.36
C GLN A 47 -5.72 0.79 15.26
N LYS A 48 -5.28 2.03 15.57
CA LYS A 48 -5.14 3.09 14.56
C LYS A 48 -4.17 2.69 13.45
N MET A 49 -3.01 2.15 13.82
CA MET A 49 -2.01 1.65 12.86
C MET A 49 -2.56 0.49 12.01
N TYR A 50 -3.32 -0.43 12.59
CA TYR A 50 -3.97 -1.49 11.80
C TYR A 50 -5.06 -0.92 10.89
N GLY A 51 -5.81 0.07 11.37
CA GLY A 51 -6.80 0.80 10.60
C GLY A 51 -6.21 1.43 9.34
N SER A 52 -5.04 2.06 9.45
CA SER A 52 -4.43 2.80 8.33
C SER A 52 -3.96 1.94 7.15
N ILE A 53 -3.91 0.62 7.31
CA ILE A 53 -3.52 -0.32 6.26
C ILE A 53 -4.68 -1.21 5.82
N ALA A 54 -5.78 -1.24 6.58
CA ALA A 54 -6.90 -2.14 6.29
C ALA A 54 -7.67 -1.84 4.99
N PRO A 55 -7.75 -0.60 4.45
CA PRO A 55 -8.39 -0.37 3.16
C PRO A 55 -7.75 -1.19 2.02
N ASP A 56 -6.49 -1.56 2.17
CA ASP A 56 -5.73 -2.37 1.22
C ASP A 56 -5.97 -3.87 1.28
N ILE A 57 -6.86 -4.38 2.13
CA ILE A 57 -7.14 -5.84 2.19
C ILE A 57 -7.32 -6.44 0.79
N PHE A 58 -8.09 -5.77 -0.07
CA PHE A 58 -8.39 -6.24 -1.42
C PHE A 58 -7.33 -5.87 -2.48
N SER A 59 -6.30 -5.12 -2.10
CA SER A 59 -5.07 -4.94 -2.89
C SER A 59 -4.17 -6.18 -2.81
N TYR A 60 -4.26 -6.97 -1.73
CA TYR A 60 -3.42 -8.15 -1.50
C TYR A 60 -4.16 -9.49 -1.70
N ILE A 61 -5.49 -9.54 -1.52
CA ILE A 61 -6.27 -10.78 -1.63
C ILE A 61 -6.98 -10.88 -3.00
N TYR A 62 -6.35 -11.57 -3.94
CA TYR A 62 -6.79 -11.63 -5.35
C TYR A 62 -7.93 -12.60 -5.64
N ARG A 63 -8.19 -13.55 -4.74
CA ARG A 63 -9.19 -14.63 -4.90
C ARG A 63 -10.62 -14.25 -4.51
N VAL A 64 -10.87 -12.97 -4.24
CA VAL A 64 -12.14 -12.46 -3.74
C VAL A 64 -13.06 -12.06 -4.90
N PRO A 65 -14.31 -12.57 -4.95
CA PRO A 65 -15.34 -12.04 -5.85
C PRO A 65 -15.55 -10.54 -5.60
N ASP A 66 -15.83 -9.77 -6.65
CA ASP A 66 -16.07 -8.32 -6.55
C ASP A 66 -14.92 -7.54 -5.89
N ARG A 67 -13.68 -8.07 -5.88
CA ARG A 67 -12.48 -7.42 -5.32
C ARG A 67 -12.36 -5.95 -5.75
N LYS A 68 -12.57 -5.69 -7.04
CA LYS A 68 -12.51 -4.34 -7.61
C LYS A 68 -13.45 -3.37 -6.90
N PHE A 69 -14.71 -3.80 -6.78
CA PHE A 69 -15.75 -3.04 -6.12
C PHE A 69 -15.45 -2.85 -4.63
N LEU A 70 -15.06 -3.91 -3.92
CA LEU A 70 -14.76 -3.82 -2.48
C LEU A 70 -13.56 -2.91 -2.19
N ASN A 71 -12.49 -2.98 -2.98
CA ASN A 71 -11.37 -2.06 -2.87
C ASN A 71 -11.83 -0.61 -3.10
N GLN A 72 -12.61 -0.35 -4.15
CA GLN A 72 -13.16 0.98 -4.41
C GLN A 72 -14.02 1.50 -3.26
N GLN A 73 -14.89 0.66 -2.69
CA GLN A 73 -15.72 1.02 -1.54
C GLN A 73 -14.86 1.37 -0.31
N MET A 74 -13.78 0.63 -0.04
CA MET A 74 -12.90 0.91 1.09
C MET A 74 -12.10 2.22 0.93
N HIS A 75 -11.83 2.65 -0.30
CA HIS A 75 -11.07 3.88 -0.58
C HIS A 75 -11.95 5.11 -0.83
N HIS A 76 -13.23 4.95 -1.19
CA HIS A 76 -14.12 6.07 -1.52
C HIS A 76 -15.33 6.18 -0.59
N GLU A 77 -15.85 5.06 -0.08
CA GLU A 77 -16.99 4.97 0.84
C GLU A 77 -16.52 4.59 2.27
N PHE A 78 -15.39 5.15 2.69
CA PHE A 78 -14.71 4.85 3.96
C PHE A 78 -15.44 5.37 5.20
N MET A 79 -16.28 6.41 5.05
CA MET A 79 -16.96 7.05 6.19
C MET A 79 -17.96 6.12 6.88
N GLY A 80 -18.45 5.08 6.20
CA GLY A 80 -19.31 4.06 6.81
C GLY A 80 -18.65 3.36 8.01
N VAL A 81 -17.33 3.14 7.96
CA VAL A 81 -16.56 2.54 9.06
C VAL A 81 -16.55 3.43 10.29
N LEU A 82 -16.36 4.74 10.09
CA LEU A 82 -16.39 5.72 11.18
C LEU A 82 -17.76 5.79 11.85
N THR A 83 -18.83 5.90 11.05
CA THR A 83 -20.21 5.91 11.55
C THR A 83 -20.54 4.65 12.32
N ALA A 84 -20.21 3.48 11.79
CA ALA A 84 -20.48 2.20 12.44
C ALA A 84 -19.68 2.05 13.75
N ALA A 85 -18.40 2.45 13.77
CA ALA A 85 -17.59 2.42 14.98
C ALA A 85 -18.08 3.41 16.05
N ALA A 86 -18.57 4.58 15.65
CA ALA A 86 -19.10 5.60 16.55
C ALA A 86 -20.37 5.16 17.28
N ALA A 87 -21.18 4.29 16.65
CA ALA A 87 -22.36 3.69 17.27
C ALA A 87 -22.02 2.65 18.38
N THR A 88 -20.74 2.33 18.58
CA THR A 88 -20.29 1.38 19.62
C THR A 88 -19.66 2.10 20.81
N ASP A 89 -19.60 1.43 21.97
CA ASP A 89 -18.79 1.87 23.11
C ASP A 89 -17.34 1.34 23.06
N GLN A 90 -16.96 0.66 21.98
CA GLN A 90 -15.66 0.00 21.86
C GLN A 90 -14.58 0.98 21.40
N LYS A 91 -13.74 1.43 22.35
CA LYS A 91 -12.61 2.35 22.08
C LYS A 91 -11.67 1.85 20.98
N ASN A 92 -11.46 0.53 20.91
CA ASN A 92 -10.59 -0.08 19.90
C ASN A 92 -11.15 0.08 18.48
N LEU A 93 -12.46 -0.08 18.29
CA LEU A 93 -13.10 0.08 16.97
C LEU A 93 -13.10 1.54 16.52
N LYS A 94 -13.32 2.49 17.45
CA LYS A 94 -13.20 3.94 17.16
C LYS A 94 -11.78 4.30 16.72
N ALA A 95 -10.79 3.77 17.44
CA ALA A 95 -9.38 3.93 17.10
C ALA A 95 -9.05 3.32 15.73
N PHE A 96 -9.50 2.09 15.45
CA PHE A 96 -9.38 1.49 14.13
C PHE A 96 -9.98 2.38 13.04
N ALA A 97 -11.20 2.88 13.23
CA ALA A 97 -11.88 3.72 12.24
C ALA A 97 -11.12 5.02 11.95
N LEU A 98 -10.55 5.68 12.97
CA LEU A 98 -9.70 6.86 12.77
C LEU A 98 -8.45 6.56 11.93
N GLY A 99 -7.85 5.39 12.13
CA GLY A 99 -6.80 4.88 11.27
C GLY A 99 -7.29 4.66 9.84
N PHE A 100 -8.43 3.99 9.70
CA PHE A 100 -9.04 3.63 8.42
C PHE A 100 -9.32 4.85 7.55
N ILE A 101 -9.97 5.88 8.09
CA ILE A 101 -10.30 7.09 7.32
C ILE A 101 -9.06 7.90 6.93
N SER A 102 -7.90 7.69 7.57
CA SER A 102 -6.68 8.43 7.21
C SER A 102 -6.08 8.03 5.86
N HIS A 103 -6.48 6.89 5.30
CA HIS A 103 -5.85 6.24 4.15
C HIS A 103 -6.39 6.74 2.79
N ASN A 104 -7.71 6.77 2.63
CA ASN A 104 -8.52 6.96 1.42
C ASN A 104 -8.04 7.82 0.21
N ASP A 105 -8.68 7.58 -0.95
CA ASP A 105 -8.44 8.22 -2.26
C ASP A 105 -9.18 9.55 -2.49
N VAL A 106 -9.88 10.08 -1.49
CA VAL A 106 -10.66 11.32 -1.62
C VAL A 106 -9.92 12.52 -1.01
N TRP A 107 -9.38 12.34 0.19
CA TRP A 107 -8.64 13.36 0.92
C TRP A 107 -7.53 12.80 1.82
N GLY A 108 -7.44 11.47 1.91
CA GLY A 108 -6.52 10.74 2.78
C GLY A 108 -5.08 10.72 2.26
N ALA A 109 -4.29 9.85 2.89
CA ALA A 109 -2.88 9.66 2.55
C ALA A 109 -2.69 9.31 1.07
N ASP A 110 -3.60 8.52 0.50
CA ASP A 110 -3.50 8.01 -0.85
C ASP A 110 -3.77 9.06 -1.90
N TYR A 111 -4.85 9.81 -1.71
CA TYR A 111 -5.16 10.98 -2.53
C TYR A 111 -3.96 11.94 -2.61
N LEU A 112 -3.30 12.18 -1.48
CA LEU A 112 -2.16 13.10 -1.40
C LEU A 112 -0.90 12.53 -2.06
N ALA A 113 -0.71 11.22 -2.05
CA ALA A 113 0.42 10.55 -2.70
C ALA A 113 0.24 10.38 -4.22
N ARG A 114 -1.00 10.17 -4.69
CA ARG A 114 -1.31 9.72 -6.07
C ARG A 114 -2.16 10.66 -6.91
N ASN A 115 -2.57 11.84 -6.44
CA ASN A 115 -3.14 12.81 -7.38
C ASN A 115 -2.14 13.16 -8.50
N GLU A 116 -2.57 13.91 -9.52
CA GLU A 116 -1.71 14.23 -10.68
C GLU A 116 -0.36 14.87 -10.31
N GLN A 117 -0.29 15.54 -9.16
CA GLN A 117 0.91 16.18 -8.62
C GLN A 117 1.43 15.45 -7.36
N GLY A 118 0.91 14.26 -7.10
CA GLY A 118 1.21 13.44 -5.95
C GLY A 118 2.64 12.97 -5.97
N TYR A 119 3.24 12.90 -4.78
CA TYR A 119 4.66 12.58 -4.64
C TYR A 119 5.04 11.24 -5.28
N VAL A 120 4.19 10.21 -5.15
CA VAL A 120 4.50 8.88 -5.68
C VAL A 120 4.50 8.85 -7.20
N ASN A 121 3.51 9.46 -7.86
CA ASN A 121 3.47 9.58 -9.32
C ASN A 121 4.70 10.33 -9.86
N LEU A 122 5.05 11.46 -9.23
CA LEU A 122 6.21 12.26 -9.64
C LEU A 122 7.52 11.47 -9.48
N LYS A 123 7.66 10.68 -8.42
CA LYS A 123 8.85 9.86 -8.17
C LYS A 123 8.91 8.64 -9.08
N ALA A 124 7.77 8.07 -9.45
CA ALA A 124 7.70 6.99 -10.43
C ALA A 124 8.20 7.46 -11.80
N ASP A 125 7.75 8.64 -12.25
CA ASP A 125 8.24 9.25 -13.49
C ASP A 125 9.75 9.53 -13.46
N GLN A 126 10.26 10.07 -12.34
CA GLN A 126 11.69 10.29 -12.13
C GLN A 126 12.49 8.97 -12.15
N LEU A 127 11.96 7.91 -11.53
CA LEU A 127 12.56 6.59 -11.52
C LEU A 127 12.65 6.03 -12.94
N ILE A 128 11.55 6.03 -13.69
CA ILE A 128 11.51 5.55 -15.08
C ILE A 128 12.51 6.30 -15.94
N TYR A 129 12.52 7.63 -15.85
CA TYR A 129 13.50 8.46 -16.56
C TYR A 129 14.94 8.05 -16.21
N LYS A 130 15.24 7.89 -14.91
CA LYS A 130 16.58 7.53 -14.43
C LYS A 130 17.01 6.13 -14.90
N VAL A 131 16.10 5.15 -14.92
CA VAL A 131 16.41 3.81 -15.41
C VAL A 131 16.71 3.83 -16.92
N LEU A 132 15.94 4.59 -17.69
CA LEU A 132 16.03 4.59 -19.15
C LEU A 132 17.10 5.52 -19.72
N LYS A 133 17.43 6.62 -19.02
CA LYS A 133 18.33 7.69 -19.49
C LYS A 133 19.53 7.92 -18.57
N GLY A 134 19.57 7.32 -17.38
CA GLY A 134 20.69 7.41 -16.46
C GLY A 134 21.94 6.67 -16.93
N ASN A 135 22.92 6.54 -16.04
CA ASN A 135 24.17 5.83 -16.34
C ASN A 135 23.84 4.38 -16.76
N PRO A 136 24.29 3.93 -17.95
CA PRO A 136 23.98 2.58 -18.45
C PRO A 136 24.42 1.46 -17.51
N GLU A 137 25.43 1.69 -16.66
CA GLU A 137 25.94 0.69 -15.72
C GLU A 137 25.12 0.57 -14.42
N GLN A 138 24.18 1.50 -14.17
CA GLN A 138 23.43 1.53 -12.91
C GLN A 138 22.28 0.50 -12.87
N PHE A 139 21.68 0.20 -14.01
CA PHE A 139 20.53 -0.70 -14.12
C PHE A 139 20.77 -1.71 -15.24
N SER A 140 20.30 -2.94 -15.04
CA SER A 140 20.44 -4.00 -16.01
C SER A 140 19.68 -3.69 -17.30
N GLU A 141 20.19 -4.19 -18.43
CA GLU A 141 19.47 -4.12 -19.71
C GLU A 141 18.14 -4.87 -19.67
N GLU A 142 18.02 -5.81 -18.74
CA GLU A 142 16.78 -6.54 -18.51
C GLU A 142 15.68 -5.63 -17.95
N LEU A 143 15.96 -4.89 -16.87
CA LEU A 143 15.02 -3.91 -16.33
C LEU A 143 14.68 -2.83 -17.36
N LYS A 144 15.69 -2.28 -18.06
CA LYS A 144 15.45 -1.29 -19.13
C LYS A 144 14.59 -1.85 -20.24
N GLY A 145 14.82 -3.11 -20.64
CA GLY A 145 14.02 -3.82 -21.63
C GLY A 145 12.57 -3.96 -21.20
N THR A 146 12.34 -4.35 -19.94
CA THR A 146 11.00 -4.45 -19.33
C THR A 146 10.29 -3.09 -19.37
N LEU A 147 10.91 -2.01 -18.85
CA LEU A 147 10.27 -0.68 -18.86
C LEU A 147 9.97 -0.16 -20.27
N ARG A 148 10.88 -0.38 -21.24
CA ARG A 148 10.61 -0.01 -22.64
C ARG A 148 9.41 -0.76 -23.22
N ALA A 149 9.26 -2.05 -22.87
CA ALA A 149 8.12 -2.84 -23.31
C ALA A 149 6.81 -2.36 -22.68
N LEU A 150 6.81 -2.01 -21.39
CA LEU A 150 5.65 -1.41 -20.72
C LEU A 150 5.25 -0.09 -21.37
N ILE A 151 6.20 0.84 -21.56
CA ILE A 151 5.93 2.15 -22.17
C ILE A 151 5.40 2.02 -23.61
N ALA A 152 5.88 1.03 -24.37
CA ALA A 152 5.40 0.80 -25.73
C ALA A 152 3.94 0.30 -25.78
N LEU A 153 3.42 -0.26 -24.69
CA LEU A 153 2.01 -0.62 -24.52
C LEU A 153 1.22 0.59 -24.05
N ASP A 154 1.55 1.03 -22.84
CA ASP A 154 0.89 2.10 -22.12
C ASP A 154 1.89 2.63 -21.11
N TYR A 155 2.13 3.94 -21.17
CA TYR A 155 2.98 4.60 -20.19
C TYR A 155 2.44 4.43 -18.76
N GLN A 156 1.11 4.33 -18.60
CA GLN A 156 0.49 4.17 -17.29
C GLN A 156 0.90 2.87 -16.60
N GLU A 157 1.02 1.75 -17.33
CA GLU A 157 1.50 0.48 -16.78
C GLU A 157 2.95 0.56 -16.29
N ALA A 158 3.81 1.27 -17.02
CA ALA A 158 5.17 1.53 -16.58
C ALA A 158 5.20 2.40 -15.32
N ARG A 159 4.32 3.42 -15.26
CA ARG A 159 4.17 4.32 -14.12
C ARG A 159 3.67 3.57 -12.89
N ASP A 160 2.66 2.72 -13.00
CA ASP A 160 2.10 1.98 -11.87
C ASP A 160 3.13 1.01 -11.26
N LEU A 161 3.94 0.33 -12.10
CA LEU A 161 5.09 -0.43 -11.60
C LEU A 161 6.11 0.46 -10.88
N GLY A 162 6.35 1.67 -11.40
CA GLY A 162 7.18 2.67 -10.77
C GLY A 162 6.63 3.15 -9.43
N CYS A 163 5.32 3.34 -9.30
CA CYS A 163 4.63 3.72 -8.06
C CYS A 163 4.82 2.66 -6.99
N ILE A 164 4.54 1.39 -7.31
CA ILE A 164 4.76 0.25 -6.41
C ILE A 164 6.21 0.26 -5.89
N ALA A 165 7.19 0.43 -6.78
CA ALA A 165 8.60 0.49 -6.38
C ALA A 165 8.90 1.69 -5.47
N VAL A 166 8.33 2.86 -5.78
CA VAL A 166 8.47 4.08 -4.97
C VAL A 166 7.93 3.87 -3.56
N GLU A 167 6.76 3.29 -3.41
CA GLU A 167 6.11 3.10 -2.13
C GLU A 167 6.88 2.15 -1.22
N TYR A 168 7.26 0.98 -1.73
CA TYR A 168 8.12 0.04 -1.00
C TYR A 168 9.51 0.62 -0.74
N GLY A 169 10.05 1.41 -1.68
CA GLY A 169 11.28 2.16 -1.46
C GLY A 169 11.15 3.18 -0.32
N VAL A 170 10.01 3.86 -0.21
CA VAL A 170 9.74 4.80 0.88
C VAL A 170 9.53 4.07 2.20
N ASP A 171 8.85 2.92 2.23
CA ASP A 171 8.73 2.09 3.44
C ASP A 171 10.10 1.70 4.01
N LEU A 172 11.03 1.30 3.14
CA LEU A 172 12.41 0.99 3.53
C LEU A 172 13.19 2.23 3.99
N LEU A 173 12.93 3.41 3.42
CA LEU A 173 13.51 4.68 3.87
C LEU A 173 12.94 5.13 5.21
N VAL A 174 11.63 4.98 5.43
CA VAL A 174 10.95 5.21 6.71
C VAL A 174 11.59 4.33 7.76
N ARG A 175 11.69 3.02 7.49
CA ARG A 175 12.41 2.11 8.36
C ARG A 175 13.83 2.58 8.64
N ARG A 176 14.59 2.92 7.61
CA ARG A 176 16.01 3.26 7.78
C ARG A 176 16.25 4.51 8.63
N TYR A 177 15.47 5.57 8.41
CA TYR A 177 15.83 6.90 8.91
C TYR A 177 14.77 7.56 9.81
N SER A 178 13.51 7.13 9.72
CA SER A 178 12.39 7.80 10.40
C SER A 178 11.83 6.99 11.58
N ASP A 179 11.72 5.67 11.42
CA ASP A 179 11.22 4.73 12.43
C ASP A 179 11.83 3.33 12.24
N PRO A 180 13.03 3.06 12.79
CA PRO A 180 13.68 1.75 12.72
C PRO A 180 12.87 0.60 13.31
N GLU A 181 11.86 0.89 14.14
CA GLU A 181 10.99 -0.10 14.76
C GLU A 181 9.69 -0.33 13.98
N ILE A 182 9.52 0.28 12.79
CA ILE A 182 8.25 0.25 12.06
C ILE A 182 7.77 -1.18 11.75
N GLY A 183 8.70 -2.11 11.44
CA GLY A 183 8.37 -3.53 11.23
C GLY A 183 7.79 -4.19 12.49
N ALA A 184 8.40 -3.94 13.65
CA ALA A 184 7.90 -4.45 14.93
C ALA A 184 6.52 -3.85 15.28
N ARG A 185 6.30 -2.58 14.93
CA ARG A 185 5.01 -1.90 15.14
C ARG A 185 3.92 -2.49 14.27
N LEU A 186 4.23 -2.83 13.02
CA LEU A 186 3.29 -3.49 12.13
C LEU A 186 2.91 -4.89 12.63
N ILE A 187 3.89 -5.66 13.12
CA ILE A 187 3.63 -6.96 13.78
C ILE A 187 2.73 -6.77 15.01
N LEU A 188 3.00 -5.76 15.84
CA LEU A 188 2.16 -5.48 17.01
C LEU A 188 0.76 -5.03 16.63
N ALA A 189 0.60 -4.17 15.63
CA ALA A 189 -0.70 -3.70 15.15
C ALA A 189 -1.56 -4.86 14.64
N THR A 190 -0.99 -5.74 13.82
CA THR A 190 -1.68 -6.93 13.30
C THR A 190 -2.01 -7.93 14.41
N THR A 191 -1.08 -8.16 15.35
CA THR A 191 -1.25 -9.11 16.45
C THR A 191 -2.31 -8.65 17.44
N LEU A 192 -2.27 -7.38 17.84
CA LEU A 192 -3.15 -6.78 18.84
C LEU A 192 -4.47 -6.29 18.28
N ARG A 193 -4.69 -6.37 16.95
CA ARG A 193 -5.93 -5.92 16.33
C ARG A 193 -7.16 -6.52 17.03
N ASP A 194 -8.20 -5.72 17.19
CA ASP A 194 -9.44 -6.13 17.81
C ASP A 194 -10.17 -7.21 16.97
N PRO A 195 -10.62 -8.32 17.57
CA PRO A 195 -11.30 -9.39 16.84
C PRO A 195 -12.65 -8.98 16.23
N GLU A 196 -13.25 -7.86 16.66
CA GLU A 196 -14.52 -7.37 16.11
C GLU A 196 -14.37 -6.55 14.82
N ILE A 197 -13.15 -6.14 14.46
CA ILE A 197 -12.91 -5.37 13.23
C ILE A 197 -13.40 -6.06 11.95
N PRO A 198 -13.22 -7.38 11.70
CA PRO A 198 -13.68 -7.96 10.45
C PRO A 198 -15.22 -7.99 10.39
N HIS A 199 -15.90 -8.08 11.55
CA HIS A 199 -17.35 -7.95 11.65
C HIS A 199 -17.80 -6.50 11.43
N LEU A 200 -17.05 -5.51 11.94
CA LEU A 200 -17.28 -4.09 11.63
C LEU A 200 -17.21 -3.85 10.12
N LEU A 201 -16.13 -4.27 9.46
CA LEU A 201 -15.95 -4.11 8.01
C LEU A 201 -17.05 -4.84 7.22
N ALA A 202 -17.39 -6.07 7.63
CA ALA A 202 -18.48 -6.82 7.02
C ALA A 202 -19.85 -6.16 7.20
N SER A 203 -20.09 -5.48 8.33
CA SER A 203 -21.36 -4.76 8.55
C SER A 203 -21.51 -3.54 7.65
N VAL A 204 -20.39 -2.93 7.23
CA VAL A 204 -20.36 -1.75 6.37
C VAL A 204 -20.36 -2.14 4.89
N TYR A 205 -19.54 -3.11 4.50
CA TYR A 205 -19.31 -3.45 3.09
C TYR A 205 -19.91 -4.79 2.66
N GLY A 206 -20.44 -5.59 3.58
CA GLY A 206 -21.08 -6.87 3.30
C GLY A 206 -22.49 -6.70 2.77
N TYR A 207 -22.64 -6.22 1.53
CA TYR A 207 -23.93 -6.02 0.87
C TYR A 207 -24.77 -7.30 0.72
N LYS A 208 -24.16 -8.48 0.92
CA LYS A 208 -24.77 -9.82 0.98
C LYS A 208 -24.02 -10.69 1.99
N GLU A 209 -24.64 -11.78 2.42
CA GLU A 209 -24.05 -12.74 3.37
C GLU A 209 -22.72 -13.31 2.88
N GLU A 210 -22.61 -13.64 1.60
CA GLU A 210 -21.38 -14.16 0.99
C GLU A 210 -20.27 -13.11 0.98
N ALA A 211 -20.61 -11.83 0.75
CA ALA A 211 -19.65 -10.73 0.77
C ALA A 211 -19.14 -10.49 2.21
N ALA A 212 -20.03 -10.53 3.20
CA ALA A 212 -19.67 -10.42 4.61
C ALA A 212 -18.67 -11.51 5.03
N LYS A 213 -18.95 -12.77 4.67
CA LYS A 213 -18.03 -13.89 4.91
C LYS A 213 -16.69 -13.68 4.22
N THR A 214 -16.71 -13.24 2.97
CA THR A 214 -15.50 -13.01 2.17
C THR A 214 -14.62 -11.91 2.77
N ILE A 215 -15.22 -10.82 3.26
CA ILE A 215 -14.50 -9.74 3.95
C ILE A 215 -13.80 -10.27 5.20
N ILE A 216 -14.50 -11.07 6.01
CA ILE A 216 -13.92 -11.66 7.23
C ILE A 216 -12.73 -12.57 6.90
N GLU A 217 -12.87 -13.44 5.91
CA GLU A 217 -11.79 -14.36 5.50
C GLU A 217 -10.60 -13.62 4.88
N ALA A 218 -10.85 -12.63 4.02
CA ALA A 218 -9.81 -11.82 3.38
C ALA A 218 -9.03 -11.00 4.41
N GLU A 219 -9.72 -10.45 5.40
CA GLU A 219 -9.08 -9.72 6.49
C GLU A 219 -8.14 -10.64 7.29
N VAL A 220 -8.57 -11.86 7.65
CA VAL A 220 -7.74 -12.81 8.42
C VAL A 220 -6.47 -13.18 7.65
N GLU A 221 -6.57 -13.31 6.33
CA GLU A 221 -5.42 -13.52 5.46
C GLU A 221 -4.51 -12.28 5.40
N PHE A 222 -5.10 -11.10 5.20
CA PHE A 222 -4.38 -9.83 5.16
C PHE A 222 -3.60 -9.56 6.45
N LYS A 223 -4.17 -9.84 7.62
CA LYS A 223 -3.48 -9.76 8.91
C LYS A 223 -2.16 -10.54 8.90
N LYS A 224 -2.15 -11.75 8.32
CA LYS A 224 -0.95 -12.59 8.26
C LYS A 224 0.08 -12.01 7.31
N ILE A 225 -0.35 -11.57 6.12
CA ILE A 225 0.51 -10.93 5.11
C ILE A 225 1.20 -9.71 5.73
N MET A 226 0.45 -8.85 6.42
CA MET A 226 1.02 -7.66 7.07
C MET A 226 1.96 -8.00 8.24
N ALA A 227 1.70 -9.07 8.98
CA ALA A 227 2.62 -9.53 10.02
C ALA A 227 3.92 -10.06 9.42
N ASP A 228 3.86 -10.77 8.31
CA ASP A 228 5.03 -11.29 7.59
C ASP A 228 5.82 -10.15 6.93
N TYR A 229 5.16 -9.20 6.29
CA TYR A 229 5.79 -7.96 5.80
C TYR A 229 6.51 -7.20 6.93
N GLY A 230 5.91 -7.14 8.12
CA GLY A 230 6.56 -6.57 9.30
C GLY A 230 7.85 -7.30 9.71
N LYS A 231 7.92 -8.64 9.55
CA LYS A 231 9.13 -9.43 9.82
C LYS A 231 10.21 -9.17 8.78
N ASP A 232 9.83 -9.05 7.52
CA ASP A 232 10.76 -8.74 6.42
C ASP A 232 11.45 -7.39 6.65
N LEU A 233 10.70 -6.40 7.13
CA LEU A 233 11.25 -5.12 7.53
C LEU A 233 12.23 -5.22 8.72
N LEU A 234 12.18 -6.25 9.56
CA LEU A 234 13.14 -6.43 10.66
C LEU A 234 14.48 -7.07 10.24
N MET A 235 14.59 -7.55 8.99
CA MET A 235 15.82 -8.12 8.46
C MET A 235 16.90 -7.04 8.23
N ASP A 236 18.13 -7.42 7.93
CA ASP A 236 19.10 -6.45 7.42
C ASP A 236 18.61 -5.85 6.10
N GLU A 237 19.15 -4.70 5.69
CA GLU A 237 18.63 -3.99 4.52
C GLU A 237 18.61 -4.81 3.23
N ARG A 238 19.67 -5.58 2.99
CA ARG A 238 19.74 -6.34 1.73
C ARG A 238 18.65 -7.39 1.72
N SER A 239 18.51 -8.14 2.81
CA SER A 239 17.46 -9.15 2.94
C SER A 239 16.06 -8.55 2.96
N ALA A 240 15.86 -7.37 3.56
CA ALA A 240 14.57 -6.69 3.52
C ALA A 240 14.19 -6.27 2.09
N ILE A 241 15.11 -5.70 1.30
CA ILE A 241 14.87 -5.35 -0.11
C ILE A 241 14.52 -6.60 -0.92
N GLU A 242 15.28 -7.69 -0.73
CA GLU A 242 15.06 -8.96 -1.44
C GLU A 242 13.71 -9.60 -1.08
N ALA A 243 13.35 -9.63 0.20
CA ALA A 243 12.07 -10.17 0.67
C ALA A 243 10.87 -9.37 0.13
N VAL A 244 10.95 -8.03 0.13
CA VAL A 244 9.90 -7.18 -0.45
C VAL A 244 9.79 -7.40 -1.97
N ALA A 245 10.92 -7.50 -2.68
CA ALA A 245 10.91 -7.83 -4.11
C ALA A 245 10.31 -9.22 -4.38
N GLU A 246 10.55 -10.19 -3.49
CA GLU A 246 9.96 -11.52 -3.56
C GLU A 246 8.44 -11.52 -3.38
N GLN A 247 7.91 -10.75 -2.43
CA GLN A 247 6.46 -10.59 -2.26
C GLN A 247 5.80 -10.02 -3.52
N ILE A 248 6.38 -8.96 -4.10
CA ILE A 248 5.89 -8.37 -5.35
C ILE A 248 5.92 -9.42 -6.48
N ALA A 249 7.01 -10.18 -6.60
CA ALA A 249 7.16 -11.22 -7.61
C ALA A 249 6.16 -12.38 -7.43
N GLU A 250 5.70 -12.65 -6.20
CA GLU A 250 4.67 -13.65 -5.93
C GLU A 250 3.26 -13.14 -6.23
N ILE A 251 3.01 -11.86 -5.97
CA ILE A 251 1.70 -11.23 -6.19
C ILE A 251 1.45 -10.98 -7.69
N ALA A 252 2.48 -10.56 -8.43
CA ALA A 252 2.32 -10.13 -9.82
C ALA A 252 1.67 -11.17 -10.75
N PRO A 253 2.03 -12.48 -10.75
CA PRO A 253 1.35 -13.46 -11.59
C PRO A 253 -0.13 -13.64 -11.23
N LYS A 254 -0.46 -13.55 -9.93
CA LYS A 254 -1.84 -13.68 -9.42
C LYS A 254 -2.68 -12.46 -9.80
N ALA A 255 -2.06 -11.27 -9.79
CA ALA A 255 -2.70 -10.02 -10.16
C ALA A 255 -3.05 -9.94 -11.64
N LEU A 256 -2.14 -10.45 -12.48
CA LEU A 256 -2.21 -10.31 -13.93
C LEU A 256 -2.87 -11.53 -14.60
N CYS A 257 -3.06 -12.65 -13.88
CA CYS A 257 -3.67 -13.90 -14.36
C CYS A 257 -2.93 -14.59 -15.52
N ILE A 258 -1.60 -14.65 -15.44
CA ILE A 258 -0.75 -14.93 -16.59
C ILE A 258 0.64 -15.48 -16.25
N ASP A 259 1.31 -16.01 -17.28
CA ASP A 259 2.66 -16.54 -17.18
C ASP A 259 3.71 -15.42 -17.24
N LEU A 260 4.22 -15.04 -16.07
CA LEU A 260 5.37 -14.15 -15.96
C LEU A 260 6.69 -14.91 -16.18
N PRO A 261 7.80 -14.18 -16.41
CA PRO A 261 9.12 -14.78 -16.33
C PRO A 261 9.37 -15.51 -15.00
N GLU A 262 10.41 -16.35 -14.97
CA GLU A 262 10.82 -17.07 -13.76
C GLU A 262 10.89 -16.15 -12.54
N LYS A 263 10.42 -16.62 -11.38
CA LYS A 263 10.31 -15.83 -10.14
C LYS A 263 11.63 -15.14 -9.79
N ASP A 264 12.76 -15.84 -9.89
CA ASP A 264 14.10 -15.28 -9.64
C ASP A 264 14.42 -14.06 -10.51
N LYS A 265 13.90 -14.04 -11.73
CA LYS A 265 14.07 -12.94 -12.67
C LYS A 265 13.26 -11.72 -12.22
N LEU A 266 12.01 -11.94 -11.82
CA LEU A 266 11.15 -10.89 -11.26
C LEU A 266 11.74 -10.30 -9.98
N ILE A 267 12.31 -11.14 -9.11
CA ILE A 267 12.97 -10.70 -7.87
C ILE A 267 14.13 -9.76 -8.20
N ARG A 268 15.02 -10.12 -9.14
CA ARG A 268 16.13 -9.25 -9.54
C ARG A 268 15.67 -7.89 -10.07
N ILE A 269 14.65 -7.90 -10.94
CA ILE A 269 14.03 -6.66 -11.46
C ILE A 269 13.46 -5.83 -10.31
N GLY A 270 12.75 -6.46 -9.36
CA GLY A 270 12.18 -5.82 -8.18
C GLY A 270 13.25 -5.17 -7.29
N ILE A 271 14.35 -5.87 -7.01
CA ILE A 271 15.48 -5.34 -6.22
C ILE A 271 16.05 -4.07 -6.87
N GLU A 272 16.27 -4.10 -8.18
CA GLU A 272 16.80 -2.94 -8.91
C GLU A 272 15.82 -1.76 -8.90
N LEU A 273 14.53 -2.01 -9.11
CA LEU A 273 13.48 -0.98 -9.07
C LEU A 273 13.35 -0.36 -7.68
N ILE A 274 13.23 -1.16 -6.63
CA ILE A 274 13.12 -0.69 -5.24
C ILE A 274 14.37 0.11 -4.85
N SER A 275 15.56 -0.39 -5.18
CA SER A 275 16.81 0.32 -4.92
C SER A 275 16.89 1.65 -5.68
N GLY A 276 16.39 1.67 -6.92
CA GLY A 276 16.24 2.88 -7.73
C GLY A 276 15.28 3.88 -7.08
N ALA A 277 14.12 3.41 -6.64
CA ALA A 277 13.09 4.17 -5.93
C ALA A 277 13.62 4.81 -4.65
N MET A 278 14.29 4.04 -3.79
CA MET A 278 14.96 4.55 -2.59
C MET A 278 15.91 5.69 -2.95
N ASN A 279 16.69 5.53 -4.03
CA ASN A 279 17.64 6.56 -4.45
C ASN A 279 16.99 7.86 -4.95
N VAL A 280 15.84 7.80 -5.64
CA VAL A 280 15.13 9.01 -6.10
C VAL A 280 14.33 9.68 -4.98
N CYS A 281 13.96 8.94 -3.93
CA CYS A 281 13.14 9.44 -2.81
C CYS A 281 13.96 9.88 -1.58
N ARG A 282 15.22 9.42 -1.43
CA ARG A 282 15.98 9.53 -0.17
C ARG A 282 16.10 10.95 0.40
N THR A 283 16.06 11.99 -0.45
CA THR A 283 16.32 13.37 -0.04
C THR A 283 15.09 14.13 0.42
N ASP A 284 13.89 13.70 0.01
CA ASP A 284 12.66 14.49 0.13
C ASP A 284 11.44 13.70 0.61
N TYR A 285 11.49 12.37 0.71
CA TYR A 285 10.36 11.56 1.16
C TYR A 285 9.80 12.00 2.52
N SER A 286 10.67 12.34 3.48
CA SER A 286 10.25 12.71 4.84
C SER A 286 9.49 14.04 4.86
N GLN A 287 9.83 14.97 3.96
CA GLN A 287 9.10 16.23 3.82
C GLN A 287 7.70 15.98 3.26
N SER A 288 7.60 15.13 2.24
CA SER A 288 6.31 14.72 1.67
C SER A 288 5.40 14.07 2.71
N ILE A 289 5.91 13.07 3.44
CA ILE A 289 5.16 12.41 4.53
C ILE A 289 4.71 13.42 5.60
N SER A 290 5.57 14.38 5.97
CA SER A 290 5.21 15.39 6.96
C SER A 290 4.07 16.27 6.47
N ALA A 291 4.07 16.67 5.20
CA ALA A 291 2.97 17.41 4.58
C ALA A 291 1.67 16.58 4.58
N THR A 292 1.77 15.28 4.27
CA THR A 292 0.64 14.34 4.34
C THR A 292 0.04 14.26 5.73
N VAL A 293 0.87 14.12 6.78
CA VAL A 293 0.42 14.10 8.18
C VAL A 293 -0.34 15.39 8.54
N GLU A 294 0.18 16.55 8.17
CA GLU A 294 -0.48 17.83 8.46
C GLU A 294 -1.81 17.99 7.72
N ALA A 295 -1.89 17.55 6.46
CA ALA A 295 -3.11 17.60 5.67
C ALA A 295 -4.19 16.66 6.24
N ILE A 296 -3.82 15.42 6.57
CA ILE A 296 -4.75 14.45 7.16
C ILE A 296 -5.27 14.93 8.50
N ARG A 297 -4.41 15.51 9.36
CA ARG A 297 -4.84 16.04 10.66
C ARG A 297 -5.97 17.05 10.49
N LYS A 298 -5.80 18.03 9.60
CA LYS A 298 -6.82 19.04 9.30
C LYS A 298 -8.11 18.42 8.73
N ASN A 299 -7.99 17.41 7.89
CA ASN A 299 -9.16 16.74 7.30
C ASN A 299 -9.94 15.94 8.33
N ILE A 300 -9.26 15.27 9.27
CA ILE A 300 -9.90 14.57 10.39
C ILE A 300 -10.60 15.57 11.32
N GLU A 301 -9.95 16.66 11.71
CA GLU A 301 -10.55 17.73 12.53
C GLU A 301 -11.82 18.30 11.88
N LYS A 302 -11.80 18.48 10.55
CA LYS A 302 -12.97 18.92 9.80
C LYS A 302 -14.09 17.86 9.80
N ALA A 303 -13.75 16.60 9.54
CA ALA A 303 -14.73 15.51 9.52
C ALA A 303 -15.39 15.31 10.90
N ASP A 304 -14.63 15.47 11.98
CA ASP A 304 -15.10 15.41 13.35
C ASP A 304 -16.15 16.51 13.63
N ALA A 305 -15.85 17.74 13.22
CA ALA A 305 -16.76 18.88 13.34
C ALA A 305 -18.05 18.70 12.51
N ASP A 306 -17.94 18.15 11.29
CA ASP A 306 -19.10 17.94 10.41
C ASP A 306 -20.03 16.82 10.93
N LEU A 307 -19.49 15.84 11.65
CA LEU A 307 -20.22 14.68 12.15
C LEU A 307 -20.76 14.83 13.59
N ASN A 308 -20.37 15.89 14.31
CA ASN A 308 -20.65 16.05 15.74
C ASN A 308 -20.35 14.76 16.52
N LEU A 309 -19.16 14.17 16.28
CA LEU A 309 -18.79 12.99 17.05
C LEU A 309 -18.74 13.36 18.54
N PRO A 310 -19.17 12.46 19.44
CA PRO A 310 -19.20 12.78 20.87
C PRO A 310 -17.80 13.11 21.39
N ASP A 311 -17.68 14.08 22.33
CA ASP A 311 -16.42 14.62 22.90
C ASP A 311 -15.42 13.56 23.44
N ASN A 312 -15.81 12.29 23.49
CA ASN A 312 -15.01 11.15 23.95
C ASN A 312 -14.53 10.23 22.80
N PHE A 313 -14.54 10.71 21.55
CA PHE A 313 -14.12 9.93 20.39
C PHE A 313 -12.58 9.79 20.28
N GLU A 314 -11.81 10.70 20.90
CA GLU A 314 -10.34 10.69 20.90
C GLU A 314 -9.67 9.85 22.00
#